data_AF-A0A832MLB4-F1
#
_entry.id   AF-A0A832MLB4-F1
#
_cell.length_a   1.000
_cell.length_b   1.000
_cell.length_c   1.000
_cell.angle_alpha   90.00
_cell.angle_beta   90.00
_cell.angle_gamma   90.00
#
_symmetry.space_group_name_H-M   'P 1'
#
loop_
_entity.id
_entity.type
_entity.pdbx_description
1 polymer ?
#
loop_
_entity_poly.entity_id
_entity_poly.type
_entity_poly.pdbx_seq_one_letter_code
_entity_poly.pdbx_strand_id
1 'polypeptide(L)'
;MPKDRLEPEDHGEAVALFRSEVIGALTRRDLDHGELRAELRALADRAYRPPDADATRRYSVPTLERWYYAYRQGGLAALRPTPRSDRGRARGLTPEQRQLLCDIRREHPSASAALILRTLVA
;
A
#
# COMPACT_ATOMS: atom_id res chain seq x y z
N MET A 1 -20.87 -6.93 -27.44
CA MET A 1 -20.88 -6.33 -26.08
C MET A 1 -19.46 -5.98 -25.73
N PRO A 2 -19.09 -4.69 -25.56
CA PRO A 2 -17.79 -4.38 -25.01
C PRO A 2 -17.74 -5.03 -23.62
N LYS A 3 -16.72 -5.86 -23.36
CA LYS A 3 -16.44 -6.32 -22.00
C LYS A 3 -15.89 -5.08 -21.30
N ASP A 4 -16.73 -4.39 -20.54
CA ASP A 4 -16.25 -3.53 -19.46
C ASP A 4 -15.42 -4.45 -18.55
N ARG A 5 -14.11 -4.41 -18.79
CA ARG A 5 -13.15 -5.19 -18.05
C ARG A 5 -13.19 -4.60 -16.66
N LEU A 6 -13.59 -5.40 -15.66
CA LEU A 6 -13.61 -5.02 -14.24
C LEU A 6 -12.17 -4.92 -13.72
N GLU A 7 -11.38 -4.07 -14.38
CA GLU A 7 -10.01 -3.75 -14.00
C GLU A 7 -10.09 -2.54 -13.06
N PRO A 8 -9.22 -2.47 -12.03
CA PRO A 8 -9.13 -1.30 -11.18
C PRO A 8 -8.77 -0.05 -12.00
N GLU A 9 -9.41 1.09 -11.71
CA GLU A 9 -9.16 2.39 -12.34
C GLU A 9 -7.76 2.91 -12.02
N ASP A 10 -7.27 2.64 -10.80
CA ASP A 10 -5.94 3.05 -10.34
C ASP A 10 -5.35 2.06 -9.30
N HIS A 11 -4.06 2.25 -8.97
CA HIS A 11 -3.37 1.41 -7.98
C HIS A 11 -4.04 1.45 -6.59
N GLY A 12 -4.62 2.58 -6.21
CA GLY A 12 -5.31 2.72 -4.93
C GLY A 12 -6.59 1.87 -4.87
N GLU A 13 -7.32 1.79 -5.98
CA GLU A 13 -8.46 0.90 -6.13
C GLU A 13 -8.03 -0.57 -6.16
N ALA A 14 -6.96 -0.90 -6.90
CA ALA A 14 -6.42 -2.25 -6.93
C ALA A 14 -6.10 -2.75 -5.50
N VAL A 15 -5.49 -1.89 -4.68
CA VAL A 15 -5.20 -2.19 -3.27
C VAL A 15 -6.48 -2.31 -2.43
N ALA A 16 -7.48 -1.47 -2.66
CA ALA A 16 -8.75 -1.53 -1.95
C ALA A 16 -9.51 -2.83 -2.25
N LEU A 17 -9.61 -3.21 -3.53
CA LEU A 17 -10.21 -4.45 -3.99
C LEU A 17 -9.49 -5.66 -3.39
N PHE A 18 -8.16 -5.72 -3.51
CA PHE A 18 -7.34 -6.76 -2.89
C PHE A 18 -7.63 -6.91 -1.39
N ARG A 19 -7.63 -5.81 -0.64
CA ARG A 19 -7.93 -5.85 0.80
C ARG A 19 -9.34 -6.38 1.04
N SER A 20 -10.33 -5.93 0.27
CA SER A 20 -11.71 -6.36 0.40
C SER A 20 -11.90 -7.85 0.10
N GLU A 21 -11.15 -8.41 -0.85
CA GLU A 21 -11.18 -9.84 -1.16
C GLU A 21 -10.63 -10.68 0.00
N VAL A 22 -9.58 -10.20 0.68
CA VAL A 22 -8.99 -10.89 1.84
C VAL A 22 -9.96 -10.95 3.01
N ILE A 23 -10.65 -9.86 3.33
CA ILE A 23 -11.54 -9.77 4.52
C ILE A 23 -13.02 -10.00 4.19
N GLY A 24 -13.41 -10.07 2.91
CA GLY A 24 -14.80 -9.90 2.47
C GLY A 24 -15.75 -10.95 2.99
N ALA A 25 -15.30 -12.20 3.15
CA ALA A 25 -16.12 -13.24 3.77
C ALA A 25 -16.47 -12.90 5.24
N LEU A 26 -15.57 -12.24 5.98
CA LEU A 26 -15.81 -11.85 7.37
C LEU A 26 -16.82 -10.72 7.49
N THR A 27 -16.90 -9.83 6.49
CA THR A 27 -17.80 -8.66 6.54
C THR A 27 -19.25 -9.02 6.22
N ARG A 28 -19.49 -10.23 5.70
CA ARG A 28 -20.81 -10.78 5.35
C ARG A 28 -21.35 -11.80 6.36
N ARG A 29 -20.57 -12.14 7.38
CA ARG A 29 -20.94 -13.08 8.44
C ARG A 29 -21.31 -12.32 9.70
N ASP A 30 -22.35 -12.79 10.38
CA ASP A 30 -22.57 -12.47 11.78
C ASP A 30 -21.63 -13.37 12.60
N LEU A 31 -20.68 -12.75 13.28
CA LEU A 31 -19.63 -13.43 14.05
C LEU A 31 -19.84 -13.12 15.53
N ASP A 32 -19.87 -14.16 16.34
CA ASP A 32 -19.99 -14.03 17.79
C ASP A 32 -18.68 -13.55 18.43
N HIS A 33 -18.76 -13.21 19.72
CA HIS A 33 -17.60 -12.77 20.49
C HIS A 33 -16.46 -13.81 20.44
N GLY A 34 -15.32 -13.41 19.87
CA GLY A 34 -14.10 -14.23 19.79
C GLY A 34 -13.91 -14.96 18.45
N GLU A 35 -14.97 -15.19 17.69
CA GLU A 35 -14.88 -15.85 16.37
C GLU A 35 -14.12 -14.99 15.35
N LEU A 36 -14.39 -13.68 15.34
CA LEU A 36 -13.67 -12.73 14.48
C LEU A 36 -12.15 -12.84 14.65
N ARG A 37 -11.67 -12.96 15.88
CA ARG A 37 -10.22 -13.06 16.14
C ARG A 37 -9.65 -14.40 15.67
N ALA A 38 -10.40 -15.49 15.77
CA ALA A 38 -9.99 -16.79 15.25
C ALA A 38 -9.89 -16.76 13.72
N GLU A 39 -10.89 -16.19 13.05
CA GLU A 39 -10.90 -16.03 11.60
C GLU A 39 -9.75 -15.15 11.10
N LEU A 40 -9.47 -14.03 11.80
CA LEU A 40 -8.36 -13.16 11.45
C LEU A 40 -6.99 -13.83 11.64
N ARG A 41 -6.85 -14.73 12.63
CA ARG A 41 -5.66 -15.59 12.75
C ARG A 41 -5.54 -16.55 11.57
N ALA A 42 -6.65 -17.20 11.19
CA ALA A 42 -6.67 -18.10 10.03
C ALA A 42 -6.32 -17.38 8.72
N LEU A 43 -6.71 -16.11 8.56
CA LEU A 43 -6.26 -15.27 7.45
C LEU A 43 -4.78 -14.89 7.59
N ALA A 44 -4.29 -14.56 8.79
CA ALA A 44 -2.90 -14.18 9.02
C ALA A 44 -1.88 -15.28 8.70
N ASP A 45 -2.29 -16.55 8.81
CA ASP A 45 -1.43 -17.70 8.46
C ASP A 45 -1.33 -17.94 6.95
N ARG A 46 -2.19 -17.31 6.14
CA ARG A 46 -2.18 -17.42 4.69
C ARG A 46 -1.28 -16.37 4.03
N ALA A 47 -0.68 -16.74 2.91
CA ALA A 47 0.11 -15.84 2.09
C ALA A 47 -0.73 -15.30 0.93
N TYR A 48 -0.64 -14.00 0.68
CA TYR A 48 -1.39 -13.31 -0.37
C TYR A 48 -0.44 -12.54 -1.27
N ARG A 49 -0.76 -12.46 -2.57
CA ARG A 49 -0.04 -11.62 -3.53
C ARG A 49 -0.79 -10.29 -3.67
N PRO A 50 -0.31 -9.19 -3.07
CA PRO A 50 -0.91 -7.88 -3.29
C PRO A 50 -0.65 -7.40 -4.72
N PRO A 51 -1.40 -6.38 -5.19
CA PRO A 51 -1.17 -5.75 -6.49
C PRO A 51 0.29 -5.28 -6.63
N ASP A 52 0.84 -5.44 -7.83
CA ASP A 52 2.20 -5.04 -8.22
C ASP A 52 3.34 -5.67 -7.40
N ALA A 53 3.07 -6.76 -6.67
CA ALA A 53 4.10 -7.47 -5.92
C ALA A 53 4.58 -8.76 -6.62
N ASP A 54 5.90 -8.90 -6.70
CA ASP A 54 6.56 -10.08 -7.26
C ASP A 54 6.42 -11.33 -6.36
N ALA A 55 6.24 -11.13 -5.05
CA ALA A 55 6.18 -12.18 -4.04
C ALA A 55 4.92 -12.09 -3.17
N THR A 56 4.52 -13.24 -2.62
CA THR A 56 3.45 -13.32 -1.62
C THR A 56 3.95 -12.88 -0.24
N ARG A 57 3.03 -12.39 0.59
CA ARG A 57 3.31 -12.05 2.00
C ARG A 57 2.12 -12.35 2.90
N ARG A 58 2.41 -12.55 4.18
CA ARG A 58 1.40 -12.67 5.24
C ARG A 58 1.14 -11.31 5.87
N TYR A 59 -0.06 -11.12 6.41
CA TYR A 59 -0.43 -9.89 7.12
C TYR A 59 -0.77 -10.22 8.57
N SER A 60 -0.31 -9.40 9.50
CA SER A 60 -0.59 -9.60 10.91
C SER A 60 -2.07 -9.39 11.23
N VAL A 61 -2.55 -10.06 12.30
CA VAL A 61 -3.93 -9.91 12.78
C VAL A 61 -4.33 -8.43 12.97
N PRO A 62 -3.52 -7.54 13.60
CA PRO A 62 -3.87 -6.13 13.73
C PRO A 62 -4.02 -5.39 12.38
N THR A 63 -3.30 -5.82 11.34
CA THR A 63 -3.43 -5.23 10.00
C THR A 63 -4.77 -5.62 9.38
N LEU A 64 -5.16 -6.89 9.51
CA LEU A 64 -6.42 -7.41 9.01
C LEU A 64 -7.61 -6.83 9.80
N GLU A 65 -7.50 -6.71 11.13
CA GLU A 65 -8.49 -6.00 11.98
C GLU A 65 -8.71 -4.57 11.48
N ARG A 66 -7.64 -3.84 11.15
CA ARG A 66 -7.73 -2.47 10.63
C ARG A 66 -8.50 -2.40 9.31
N TRP A 67 -8.23 -3.33 8.40
CA TRP A 67 -8.98 -3.40 7.14
C TRP A 67 -10.45 -3.74 7.39
N TYR A 68 -10.72 -4.72 8.25
CA TYR A 68 -12.07 -5.14 8.59
C TYR A 68 -12.92 -3.96 9.10
N TYR A 69 -12.41 -3.22 10.09
CA TYR A 69 -13.14 -2.10 10.65
C TYR A 69 -13.22 -0.90 9.70
N ALA A 70 -12.17 -0.62 8.92
CA ALA A 70 -12.23 0.41 7.88
C ALA A 70 -13.34 0.12 6.86
N TYR A 71 -13.43 -1.12 6.38
CA TYR A 71 -14.48 -1.53 5.44
C TYR A 71 -15.87 -1.46 6.06
N ARG A 72 -16.03 -1.90 7.32
CA ARG A 72 -17.32 -1.81 8.04
C ARG A 72 -17.81 -0.36 8.21
N GLN A 73 -16.88 0.59 8.33
CA GLN A 73 -17.22 2.01 8.55
C GLN A 73 -17.40 2.80 7.25
N GLY A 74 -16.61 2.52 6.21
CA GLY A 74 -16.58 3.34 4.99
C GLY A 74 -16.49 2.55 3.68
N GLY A 75 -16.80 1.26 3.71
CA GLY A 75 -16.84 0.41 2.53
C GLY A 75 -15.50 0.29 1.80
N LEU A 76 -15.56 0.06 0.49
CA LEU A 76 -14.37 -0.12 -0.35
C LEU A 76 -13.46 1.13 -0.36
N ALA A 77 -14.06 2.33 -0.37
CA ALA A 77 -13.30 3.58 -0.38
C ALA A 77 -12.37 3.72 0.84
N ALA A 78 -12.81 3.26 2.01
CA ALA A 78 -12.01 3.28 3.23
C ALA A 78 -10.81 2.32 3.22
N LEU A 79 -10.77 1.37 2.27
CA LEU A 79 -9.64 0.47 2.08
C LEU A 79 -8.56 1.03 1.16
N ARG A 80 -8.76 2.20 0.53
CA ARG A 80 -7.73 2.83 -0.30
C ARG A 80 -6.51 3.18 0.57
N PRO A 81 -5.27 2.98 0.07
CA PRO A 81 -4.07 3.29 0.83
C PRO A 81 -3.97 4.80 1.08
N THR A 82 -3.90 5.20 2.35
CA THR A 82 -3.61 6.59 2.70
C THR A 82 -2.14 6.89 2.39
N PRO A 83 -1.83 8.02 1.72
CA PRO A 83 -0.47 8.50 1.63
C PRO A 83 0.10 8.63 3.04
N ARG A 84 1.32 8.11 3.26
CA ARG A 84 1.98 8.34 4.54
C ARG A 84 2.15 9.85 4.75
N SER A 85 1.96 10.33 5.98
CA SER A 85 2.15 11.75 6.32
C SER A 85 3.59 12.24 6.07
N ASP A 86 4.57 11.32 6.03
CA ASP A 86 5.97 11.59 5.70
C ASP A 86 6.31 11.37 4.21
N ARG A 87 5.33 11.13 3.34
CA ARG A 87 5.54 10.97 1.90
C ARG A 87 6.16 12.24 1.32
N GLY A 88 7.33 12.11 0.69
CA GLY A 88 8.08 13.26 0.16
C GLY A 88 8.95 13.98 1.18
N ARG A 89 8.94 13.61 2.47
CA ARG A 89 9.92 14.07 3.48
C ARG A 89 11.05 13.06 3.64
N ALA A 90 12.10 13.16 2.80
CA ALA A 90 13.40 12.56 3.11
C ALA A 90 13.90 13.14 4.46
N ARG A 91 13.89 12.35 5.53
CA ARG A 91 14.15 12.85 6.90
C ARG A 91 15.56 13.44 7.08
N GLY A 92 16.49 13.13 6.18
CA GLY A 92 17.88 13.59 6.22
C GLY A 92 18.27 14.64 5.16
N LEU A 93 17.34 15.13 4.34
CA LEU A 93 17.66 16.16 3.32
C LEU A 93 16.95 17.48 3.62
N THR A 94 17.73 18.55 3.69
CA THR A 94 17.21 19.92 3.75
C THR A 94 16.45 20.26 2.45
N PRO A 95 15.57 21.27 2.45
CA PRO A 95 14.90 21.74 1.24
C PRO A 95 15.88 22.04 0.09
N GLU A 96 17.01 22.65 0.41
CA GLU A 96 18.05 23.06 -0.55
C GLU A 96 18.72 21.83 -1.17
N GLN A 97 19.04 20.82 -0.37
CA GLN A 97 19.62 19.57 -0.87
C GLN A 97 18.67 18.82 -1.80
N ARG A 98 17.35 18.89 -1.56
CA ARG A 98 16.35 18.28 -2.47
C ARG A 98 16.29 19.03 -3.79
N GLN A 99 16.29 20.36 -3.73
CA GLN A 99 16.26 21.18 -4.93
C GLN A 99 17.51 20.92 -5.77
N LEU A 100 18.69 20.89 -5.15
CA LEU A 100 19.95 20.56 -5.80
C LEU A 100 19.92 19.19 -6.49
N LEU A 101 19.40 18.15 -5.83
CA LEU A 101 19.26 16.83 -6.43
C LEU A 101 18.30 16.82 -7.64
N CYS A 102 17.21 17.57 -7.56
CA CYS A 102 16.28 17.72 -8.68
C CYS A 102 16.93 18.48 -9.85
N ASP A 103 17.69 19.54 -9.58
CA ASP A 103 18.39 20.34 -10.58
C ASP A 103 19.44 19.49 -11.32
N ILE A 104 20.28 18.77 -10.58
CA ILE A 104 21.29 17.84 -11.15
C ILE A 104 20.62 16.80 -12.06
N ARG A 105 19.47 16.24 -11.66
CA ARG A 105 18.76 15.26 -12.48
C ARG A 105 18.19 15.87 -13.76
N ARG A 106 17.76 17.14 -13.74
CA ARG A 106 17.27 17.84 -14.94
C ARG A 106 18.42 18.17 -15.90
N GLU A 107 19.56 18.60 -15.37
CA GLU A 107 20.75 18.95 -16.16
C GLU A 107 21.49 17.72 -16.69
N HIS A 108 21.51 16.62 -15.93
CA HIS A 108 22.18 15.38 -16.28
C HIS A 108 21.24 14.16 -16.17
N PRO A 109 20.31 13.96 -17.13
CA PRO A 109 19.34 12.88 -17.07
C PRO A 109 19.95 11.47 -17.07
N SER A 110 21.15 11.31 -17.63
CA SER A 110 21.90 10.05 -17.68
C SER A 110 22.73 9.77 -16.43
N ALA A 111 22.88 10.75 -15.52
CA ALA A 111 23.66 10.56 -14.30
C ALA A 111 22.94 9.59 -13.34
N SER A 112 23.65 8.55 -12.91
CA SER A 112 23.12 7.60 -11.94
C SER A 112 23.02 8.24 -10.55
N ALA A 113 22.09 7.76 -9.72
CA ALA A 113 21.94 8.26 -8.35
C ALA A 113 23.24 8.09 -7.52
N ALA A 114 24.00 7.02 -7.75
CA ALA A 114 25.28 6.77 -7.10
C ALA A 114 26.36 7.78 -7.51
N LEU A 115 26.39 8.18 -8.80
CA LEU A 115 27.30 9.21 -9.28
C LEU A 115 27.01 10.55 -8.61
N ILE A 116 25.73 10.95 -8.60
CA ILE A 116 25.27 12.20 -7.96
C ILE A 116 25.64 12.24 -6.47
N LEU A 117 25.41 11.15 -5.75
CA LEU A 117 25.77 11.04 -4.33
C LEU A 117 27.26 11.22 -4.09
N ARG A 118 28.11 10.53 -4.87
CA ARG A 118 29.57 10.62 -4.75
C ARG A 118 30.08 12.05 -4.99
N THR A 119 29.51 12.78 -5.94
CA THR A 119 29.90 14.16 -6.24
C THR A 119 29.46 15.18 -5.18
N LEU A 120 28.42 14.89 -4.39
CA LEU A 120 27.87 15.83 -3.41
C LEU A 120 28.46 15.70 -1.99
N VAL A 121 29.22 14.64 -1.71
CA VAL A 121 29.85 14.37 -0.41
C VAL A 121 31.34 14.74 -0.40
N ALA A 122 31.87 15.26 -1.51
CA ALA A 122 33.26 15.68 -1.69
C ALA A 122 33.52 17.11 -1.18
#